data_AF-A0A8S9DPX6-F1
#
_entry.id   AF-A0A8S9DPX6-F1
#
_cell.length_a   1.000
_cell.length_b   1.000
_cell.length_c   1.000
_cell.angle_alpha   90.00
_cell.angle_beta   90.00
_cell.angle_gamma   90.00
#
_symmetry.space_group_name_H-M   'P 1'
#
loop_
_entity.id
_entity.type
_entity.pdbx_description
1 polymer ?
#
loop_
_entity_poly.entity_id
_entity_poly.type
_entity_poly.pdbx_seq_one_letter_code
_entity_poly.pdbx_strand_id
1 'polypeptide(L)'
;MRLNQSKVIPNVARVLIGIVTFLNLQAAATFLFNPADYAPAFELNGAPGVAMVRGVGLLFIMWNIPYLVALINPIRHFVSFVEAVIMQAIGVLGESTILWSLQGDHP
;
A
#
# COMPACT_ATOMS: atom_id res chain seq x y z
N MET A 1 26.50 22.85 3.93
CA MET A 1 25.21 23.10 3.24
C MET A 1 24.07 22.85 4.23
N ARG A 2 23.59 23.89 4.94
CA ARG A 2 22.43 23.76 5.84
C ARG A 2 21.17 23.81 4.98
N LEU A 3 20.64 22.65 4.63
CA LEU A 3 19.34 22.55 3.99
C LEU A 3 18.29 23.27 4.86
N ASN A 4 17.45 24.10 4.24
CA ASN A 4 16.38 24.79 4.93
C ASN A 4 15.34 23.75 5.38
N GLN A 5 15.50 23.25 6.62
CA GLN A 5 14.76 22.13 7.21
C GLN A 5 13.23 22.28 7.08
N SER A 6 12.73 23.53 7.02
CA SER A 6 11.31 23.85 6.85
C SER A 6 10.68 23.31 5.55
N LYS A 7 11.49 23.13 4.49
CA LYS A 7 11.03 22.65 3.18
C LYS A 7 11.52 21.24 2.84
N VAL A 8 12.58 20.77 3.48
CA VAL A 8 13.14 19.44 3.20
C VAL A 8 12.27 18.33 3.75
N ILE A 9 11.83 18.44 5.01
CA ILE A 9 11.01 17.42 5.67
C ILE A 9 9.69 17.15 4.91
N PRO A 10 8.91 18.17 4.51
CA PRO A 10 7.69 17.96 3.73
C PRO A 10 7.93 17.33 2.35
N ASN A 11 9.05 17.66 1.70
CA ASN A 11 9.39 17.10 0.40
C ASN A 11 9.80 15.63 0.52
N VAL A 12 10.56 15.27 1.54
CA VAL A 12 10.90 13.87 1.82
C VAL A 12 9.63 13.06 2.12
N ALA A 13 8.73 13.58 2.98
CA ALA A 13 7.46 12.94 3.27
C ALA A 13 6.62 12.68 2.00
N ARG A 14 6.55 13.66 1.09
CA ARG A 14 5.86 13.49 -0.20
C ARG A 14 6.49 12.44 -1.08
N VAL A 15 7.82 12.39 -1.16
CA VAL A 15 8.51 11.36 -1.96
C VAL A 15 8.21 9.97 -1.38
N LEU A 16 8.34 9.79 -0.07
CA LEU A 16 8.09 8.49 0.58
C LEU A 16 6.63 8.04 0.43
N ILE A 17 5.67 8.93 0.71
CA ILE A 17 4.25 8.64 0.52
C ILE A 17 3.95 8.37 -0.96
N GLY A 18 4.51 9.17 -1.87
CA GLY A 18 4.31 9.02 -3.31
C GLY A 18 4.79 7.67 -3.83
N ILE A 19 5.93 7.16 -3.35
CA ILE A 19 6.43 5.82 -3.69
C ILE A 19 5.42 4.76 -3.23
N VAL A 20 4.98 4.82 -1.97
CA VAL A 20 4.04 3.83 -1.43
C VAL A 20 2.69 3.89 -2.14
N THR A 21 2.16 5.08 -2.40
CA THR A 21 0.93 5.27 -3.19
C THR A 21 1.08 4.69 -4.59
N PHE A 22 2.20 4.95 -5.27
CA PHE A 22 2.42 4.42 -6.61
C PHE A 22 2.43 2.89 -6.63
N LEU A 23 3.17 2.26 -5.72
CA LEU A 23 3.23 0.80 -5.62
C LEU A 23 1.86 0.19 -5.31
N ASN A 24 1.10 0.80 -4.40
CA ASN A 24 -0.25 0.34 -4.08
C ASN A 24 -1.21 0.47 -5.27
N LEU A 25 -1.21 1.60 -5.97
CA LEU A 25 -2.08 1.81 -7.13
C LEU A 25 -1.69 0.93 -8.32
N GLN A 26 -0.40 0.66 -8.50
CA GLN A 26 0.08 -0.32 -9.48
C GLN A 26 -0.43 -1.73 -9.14
N ALA A 27 -0.30 -2.17 -7.89
CA ALA A 27 -0.82 -3.45 -7.44
C ALA A 27 -2.34 -3.53 -7.65
N ALA A 28 -3.07 -2.48 -7.28
CA ALA A 28 -4.51 -2.37 -7.49
C ALA A 28 -4.91 -2.54 -8.96
N ALA A 29 -4.23 -1.82 -9.86
CA ALA A 29 -4.48 -1.92 -11.29
C ALA A 29 -4.24 -3.35 -11.78
N THR A 30 -3.15 -3.96 -11.35
CA THR A 30 -2.77 -5.30 -11.78
C THR A 30 -3.75 -6.35 -11.27
N PHE A 31 -4.19 -6.26 -10.01
CA PHE A 31 -5.21 -7.14 -9.42
C PHE A 31 -6.60 -6.95 -10.04
N LEU A 32 -6.95 -5.75 -10.52
CA LEU A 32 -8.24 -5.51 -11.17
C LEU A 32 -8.27 -6.03 -12.62
N PHE A 33 -7.21 -5.77 -13.38
CA PHE A 33 -7.14 -6.07 -14.81
C PHE A 33 -6.61 -7.47 -15.13
N ASN A 34 -5.67 -7.98 -14.34
CA ASN A 34 -5.06 -9.32 -14.52
C ASN A 34 -5.19 -10.21 -13.26
N PRO A 35 -6.39 -10.35 -12.65
CA PRO A 35 -6.56 -11.06 -11.38
C PRO A 35 -6.17 -12.55 -11.41
N ALA A 36 -6.32 -13.20 -12.57
CA ALA A 36 -6.07 -14.63 -12.71
C ALA A 36 -4.60 -14.99 -12.47
N ASP A 37 -3.67 -14.09 -12.80
CA ASP A 37 -2.23 -14.32 -12.64
C ASP A 37 -1.80 -14.31 -11.16
N TYR A 38 -2.62 -13.71 -10.28
CA TYR A 38 -2.33 -13.55 -8.86
C TYR A 38 -3.20 -14.43 -7.96
N ALA A 39 -4.25 -15.07 -8.48
CA ALA A 39 -5.09 -15.98 -7.72
C ALA A 39 -4.33 -17.19 -7.14
N PRO A 40 -3.35 -17.81 -7.85
CA PRO A 40 -2.57 -18.92 -7.30
C PRO A 40 -1.76 -18.54 -6.06
N ALA A 41 -1.36 -17.27 -5.92
CA ALA A 41 -0.64 -16.80 -4.72
C ALA A 41 -1.50 -16.85 -3.44
N PHE A 42 -2.81 -16.97 -3.59
CA PHE A 42 -3.76 -17.15 -2.49
C PHE A 42 -4.27 -18.60 -2.41
N GLU A 43 -3.66 -19.54 -3.14
CA GLU A 43 -4.12 -20.93 -3.27
C GLU A 43 -5.56 -21.05 -3.83
N LEU A 44 -6.04 -20.01 -4.52
CA LEU A 44 -7.36 -19.96 -5.11
C LEU A 44 -7.31 -20.16 -6.62
N ASN A 45 -8.38 -20.75 -7.17
CA ASN A 45 -8.51 -21.00 -8.61
C ASN A 45 -9.92 -20.65 -9.11
N GLY A 46 -10.03 -20.47 -10.42
CA GLY A 46 -11.30 -20.23 -11.10
C GLY A 46 -11.98 -18.90 -10.72
N ALA A 47 -13.30 -18.84 -10.89
CA ALA A 47 -14.08 -17.62 -10.65
C ALA A 47 -13.96 -17.06 -9.21
N PRO A 48 -13.95 -17.88 -8.14
CA PRO A 48 -13.77 -17.37 -6.77
C PRO A 48 -12.43 -16.69 -6.54
N GLY A 49 -11.33 -17.27 -7.06
CA GLY A 49 -9.99 -16.67 -6.96
C GLY A 49 -9.91 -15.33 -7.67
N VAL A 50 -10.46 -15.25 -8.89
CA VAL A 50 -10.55 -14.00 -9.66
C VAL A 50 -11.35 -12.92 -8.91
N ALA A 51 -12.48 -13.29 -8.31
CA ALA A 51 -13.32 -12.36 -7.55
C ALA A 51 -12.60 -11.86 -6.29
N MET A 52 -11.91 -12.76 -5.57
CA MET A 52 -11.13 -12.42 -4.38
C MET A 52 -10.00 -11.42 -4.72
N VAL A 53 -9.19 -11.71 -5.73
CA VAL A 53 -8.08 -10.83 -6.15
C VAL A 53 -8.58 -9.46 -6.60
N ARG A 54 -9.68 -9.40 -7.35
CA ARG A 54 -10.32 -8.12 -7.70
C ARG A 54 -10.81 -7.35 -6.47
N GLY A 55 -11.34 -8.06 -5.48
CA GLY A 55 -11.72 -7.49 -4.18
C GLY A 55 -10.51 -6.87 -3.47
N VAL A 56 -9.38 -7.57 -3.42
CA VAL A 56 -8.11 -7.04 -2.90
C VAL A 56 -7.69 -5.80 -3.70
N GLY A 57 -7.72 -5.85 -5.04
CA GLY A 57 -7.42 -4.69 -5.88
C GLY A 57 -8.29 -3.46 -5.59
N LEU A 58 -9.59 -3.66 -5.38
CA LEU A 58 -10.51 -2.58 -4.99
C LEU A 58 -10.18 -2.01 -3.61
N LEU A 59 -9.84 -2.86 -2.64
CA LEU A 59 -9.41 -2.42 -1.30
C LEU A 59 -8.17 -1.54 -1.37
N PHE A 60 -7.20 -1.88 -2.23
CA PHE A 60 -6.03 -1.02 -2.46
C PHE A 60 -6.45 0.37 -3.00
N ILE A 61 -7.43 0.47 -3.90
CA ILE A 61 -7.94 1.78 -4.33
C ILE A 61 -8.60 2.54 -3.17
N MET A 62 -9.49 1.87 -2.41
CA MET A 62 -10.24 2.48 -1.31
C MET A 62 -9.32 3.01 -0.20
N TRP A 63 -8.33 2.21 0.19
CA TRP A 63 -7.43 2.55 1.29
C TRP A 63 -6.31 3.52 0.88
N ASN A 64 -6.17 3.85 -0.41
CA ASN A 64 -5.19 4.85 -0.87
C ASN A 64 -5.65 6.31 -0.71
N ILE A 65 -6.92 6.55 -0.36
CA ILE A 65 -7.45 7.92 -0.24
C ILE A 65 -6.67 8.79 0.76
N PRO A 66 -6.36 8.36 2.00
CA PRO A 66 -5.57 9.17 2.94
C PRO A 66 -4.17 9.49 2.41
N TYR A 67 -3.55 8.55 1.70
CA TYR A 67 -2.24 8.75 1.09
C TYR A 67 -2.26 9.83 0.00
N LEU A 68 -3.28 9.82 -0.87
CA LEU A 68 -3.45 10.85 -1.90
C LEU A 68 -3.65 12.24 -1.28
N VAL A 69 -4.45 12.33 -0.22
CA VAL A 69 -4.70 13.59 0.50
C VAL A 69 -3.41 14.11 1.18
N ALA A 70 -2.65 13.21 1.80
CA ALA A 70 -1.36 13.53 2.42
C ALA A 70 -0.30 13.94 1.38
N LEU A 71 -0.32 13.35 0.18
CA LEU A 71 0.63 13.65 -0.90
C LEU A 71 0.51 15.09 -1.41
N ILE A 72 -0.71 15.62 -1.53
CA ILE A 72 -0.96 16.99 -1.99
C ILE A 72 -0.28 18.01 -1.05
N ASN A 73 -0.54 17.93 0.24
CA ASN A 73 0.09 18.80 1.23
C ASN A 73 0.10 18.12 2.62
N PRO A 74 1.22 17.49 3.02
CA PRO A 74 1.28 16.72 4.25
C PRO A 74 1.23 17.62 5.51
N ILE A 75 1.63 18.89 5.41
CA ILE A 75 1.57 19.83 6.54
C ILE A 75 0.14 20.29 6.76
N ARG A 76 -0.57 20.63 5.68
CA ARG A 76 -1.97 21.08 5.76
C ARG A 76 -2.92 19.94 6.13
N HIS A 77 -2.66 18.73 5.62
CA HIS A 77 -3.46 17.53 5.86
C HIS A 77 -2.75 16.59 6.84
N PHE A 78 -2.35 17.12 7.99
CA PHE A 78 -1.57 16.37 8.98
C PHE A 78 -2.30 15.12 9.50
N VAL A 79 -3.63 15.16 9.62
CA VAL A 79 -4.44 13.99 10.00
C VAL A 79 -4.27 12.87 8.98
N SER A 80 -4.45 13.14 7.69
CA SER A 80 -4.27 12.13 6.63
C SER A 80 -2.82 11.65 6.50
N PHE A 81 -1.85 12.52 6.82
CA PHE A 81 -0.46 12.11 6.93
C PHE A 81 -0.25 11.09 8.07
N VAL A 82 -0.81 11.35 9.26
CA VAL A 82 -0.75 10.41 10.39
C VAL A 82 -1.49 9.11 10.06
N GLU A 83 -2.67 9.17 9.44
CA GLU A 83 -3.40 7.98 8.98
C GLU A 83 -2.54 7.15 8.01
N ALA A 84 -1.92 7.78 7.01
CA ALA A 84 -1.04 7.10 6.07
C ALA A 84 0.14 6.39 6.78
N VAL A 85 0.76 7.04 7.77
CA VAL A 85 1.86 6.44 8.54
C VAL A 85 1.37 5.26 9.39
N ILE A 86 0.22 5.39 10.06
CA ILE A 86 -0.37 4.30 10.85
C ILE A 86 -0.71 3.11 9.96
N MET A 87 -1.30 3.35 8.79
CA MET A 87 -1.62 2.31 7.82
C MET A 87 -0.37 1.57 7.34
N GLN A 88 0.72 2.29 7.03
CA GLN A 88 2.00 1.65 6.68
C GLN A 88 2.57 0.84 7.84
N ALA A 89 2.49 1.35 9.07
CA ALA A 89 2.95 0.62 10.24
C ALA A 89 2.17 -0.68 10.44
N ILE A 90 0.84 -0.65 10.30
CA ILE A 90 0.00 -1.85 10.34
C ILE A 90 0.40 -2.83 9.24
N GLY A 91 0.61 -2.35 8.00
CA GLY A 91 1.05 -3.19 6.88
C GLY A 91 2.38 -3.90 7.17
N VAL A 92 3.41 -3.15 7.57
CA VAL A 92 4.74 -3.72 7.90
C VAL A 92 4.66 -4.71 9.06
N LEU A 93 3.94 -4.37 10.12
CA LEU A 93 3.77 -5.27 11.27
C LEU A 93 3.00 -6.53 10.85
N GLY A 94 1.91 -6.39 10.12
CA GLY A 94 1.11 -7.49 9.60
C GLY A 94 1.94 -8.43 8.73
N GLU A 95 2.58 -7.91 7.69
CA GLU A 95 3.44 -8.70 6.79
C GLU A 95 4.59 -9.38 7.54
N SER A 96 5.24 -8.67 8.48
CA SER A 96 6.31 -9.25 9.29
C SER A 96 5.82 -10.40 10.18
N THR A 97 4.64 -10.24 10.80
CA THR A 97 4.04 -11.31 11.61
C THR A 97 3.62 -12.51 10.77
N ILE A 98 3.08 -12.30 9.58
CA ILE A 98 2.73 -13.36 8.63
C ILE A 98 4.00 -14.11 8.22
N LEU A 99 5.03 -13.39 7.78
CA LEU A 99 6.32 -13.97 7.38
C LEU A 99 6.98 -14.79 8.51
N TRP A 100 6.89 -14.33 9.76
CA TRP A 100 7.39 -15.09 10.91
C TRP A 100 6.53 -16.31 11.24
N SER A 101 5.23 -16.26 10.98
CA SER A 101 4.31 -17.37 11.24
C SER A 101 4.37 -18.47 10.17
N LEU A 102 4.78 -18.12 8.95
CA LEU A 102 4.97 -19.08 7.86
C LEU A 102 6.23 -19.91 8.14
N GLN A 103 6.04 -21.09 8.73
CA GLN A 103 7.07 -22.13 8.75
C GLN A 103 7.32 -22.55 7.29
N GLY A 104 8.56 -22.49 6.82
CA GLY A 104 8.94 -22.48 5.40
C GLY A 104 8.67 -23.74 4.59
N ASP A 105 7.42 -24.21 4.54
CA ASP A 105 6.93 -25.15 3.54
C ASP A 105 6.20 -24.37 2.44
N HIS A 106 6.99 -23.88 1.50
CA HIS A 106 6.53 -23.75 0.12
C HIS A 106 7.26 -24.82 -0.69
N PRO A 107 6.57 -25.64 -1.50
CA PRO A 107 7.22 -26.61 -2.38
C PRO A 107 8.19 -25.95 -3.38
#